data_AF-A0A316URD2-F1
#
_entry.id   AF-A0A316URD2-F1
#
_cell.length_a   1.000
_cell.length_b   1.000
_cell.length_c   1.000
_cell.angle_alpha   90.00
_cell.angle_beta   90.00
_cell.angle_gamma   90.00
#
_symmetry.space_group_name_H-M   'P 1'
#
loop_
_entity.id
_entity.type
_entity.pdbx_description
1 polymer ?
#
loop_
_entity_poly.entity_id
_entity_poly.type
_entity_poly.pdbx_seq_one_letter_code
_entity_poly.pdbx_strand_id
1 'polypeptide(L)'
;MDDVNDNNDAGPSSPQYPPLTSASLFPPPPATHIHYTPVNLWLHGVLNEHWEEEALQDEEQEGDDDTSATSKSSSTSPRMKLQRRLLLLHALDALSDPSTPSHITSQYTPSSLRSYILSLPLDLKLELDPPDLNVITGIAQGYHLYGQWWPVPARLPGLEEAGVQRLYADDDAEPGADRDSEGRVDRRPTLLMLLRSFLVTYLKLLSLLQYPPSFYSLRTFASKELGGRGEEEEEGHAGPNGNDTNGEVPEGVPGEEEWHTTSSAQWAHLRTLVLNFQEVLNRSRPSQAARNLERVMEGQVRERREETRRVREKCEEVRRMITRWEGQGHVCMTGKGEAENGTGMGMELDTEER
;
A
#
# COMPACT_ATOMS: atom_id res chain seq x y z
N MET A 1 76.27 -13.74 -18.30
CA MET A 1 75.89 -15.14 -18.08
C MET A 1 74.94 -15.17 -16.90
N ASP A 2 73.63 -15.12 -17.00
CA ASP A 2 72.68 -14.86 -18.08
C ASP A 2 71.37 -14.47 -17.38
N ASP A 3 70.57 -13.65 -18.03
CA ASP A 3 69.18 -13.34 -17.69
C ASP A 3 68.33 -14.60 -17.48
N VAL A 4 67.39 -14.60 -16.52
CA VAL A 4 65.98 -14.95 -16.76
C VAL A 4 65.08 -14.24 -15.74
N ASN A 5 64.28 -13.34 -16.28
CA ASN A 5 63.07 -12.74 -15.73
C ASN A 5 61.93 -13.76 -15.85
N ASP A 6 61.16 -14.00 -14.78
CA ASP A 6 59.87 -14.70 -14.88
C ASP A 6 58.84 -14.02 -13.96
N ASN A 7 58.23 -12.98 -14.51
CA ASN A 7 56.97 -12.43 -14.06
C ASN A 7 55.86 -13.46 -14.33
N ASN A 8 55.28 -14.03 -13.28
CA ASN A 8 53.98 -14.70 -13.40
C ASN A 8 52.90 -13.89 -12.69
N ASP A 9 52.10 -13.31 -13.58
CA ASP A 9 50.78 -12.72 -13.49
C ASP A 9 49.83 -13.48 -12.54
N ALA A 10 49.58 -12.90 -11.36
CA ALA A 10 48.53 -13.33 -10.46
C ALA A 10 47.27 -12.49 -10.75
N GLY A 11 46.45 -12.93 -11.70
CA GLY A 11 45.10 -12.38 -11.90
C GLY A 11 44.26 -12.51 -10.61
N PRO A 12 43.24 -11.63 -10.41
CA PRO A 12 42.41 -11.67 -9.21
C PRO A 12 41.63 -12.97 -9.19
N SER A 13 41.96 -13.82 -8.22
CA SER A 13 41.27 -15.05 -7.91
C SER A 13 39.78 -14.78 -7.67
N SER A 14 38.93 -15.47 -8.43
CA SER A 14 37.51 -15.56 -8.11
C SER A 14 37.35 -16.03 -6.66
N PRO A 15 36.52 -15.39 -5.83
CA PRO A 15 36.34 -15.82 -4.46
C PRO A 15 35.64 -17.19 -4.45
N GLN A 16 36.42 -18.25 -4.22
CA GLN A 16 35.89 -19.57 -3.89
C GLN A 16 35.32 -19.51 -2.47
N TYR A 17 34.00 -19.57 -2.36
CA TYR A 17 33.31 -19.75 -1.09
C TYR A 17 33.14 -21.24 -0.77
N PRO A 18 33.27 -21.64 0.50
CA PRO A 18 33.16 -23.04 0.92
C PRO A 18 31.74 -23.60 0.67
N PRO A 19 31.60 -24.91 0.46
CA PRO A 19 30.29 -25.55 0.27
C PRO A 19 29.42 -25.36 1.52
N LEU A 20 28.12 -25.16 1.30
CA LEU A 20 27.08 -24.90 2.30
C LEU A 20 27.08 -25.95 3.44
N THR A 21 27.90 -25.75 4.45
CA THR A 21 27.82 -26.48 5.72
C THR A 21 26.94 -25.71 6.70
N SER A 22 25.64 -26.03 6.66
CA SER A 22 24.71 -26.26 7.79
C SER A 22 24.94 -25.60 9.17
N ALA A 23 25.37 -24.34 9.26
CA ALA A 23 25.61 -23.68 10.56
C ALA A 23 24.71 -22.45 10.85
N SER A 24 23.81 -22.06 9.95
CA SER A 24 22.89 -20.92 10.15
C SER A 24 21.44 -21.38 10.23
N LEU A 25 20.73 -20.94 11.27
CA LEU A 25 19.26 -21.07 11.44
C LEU A 25 18.46 -20.23 10.43
N PHE A 26 19.12 -19.25 9.79
CA PHE A 26 18.51 -18.37 8.81
C PHE A 26 18.95 -18.77 7.40
N PRO A 27 18.03 -18.71 6.41
CA PRO A 27 18.41 -18.92 5.02
C PRO A 27 19.45 -17.86 4.60
N PRO A 28 20.41 -18.21 3.73
CA PRO A 28 21.32 -17.22 3.17
C PRO A 28 20.53 -16.18 2.34
N PRO A 29 21.08 -14.98 2.14
CA PRO A 29 20.46 -13.98 1.26
C PRO A 29 20.26 -14.53 -0.16
N PRO A 30 19.29 -14.00 -0.92
CA PRO A 30 19.02 -14.44 -2.28
C PRO A 30 20.25 -14.28 -3.16
N ALA A 31 20.47 -15.18 -4.13
CA ALA A 31 21.65 -15.17 -5.00
C ALA A 31 21.84 -13.84 -5.76
N THR A 32 20.75 -13.13 -6.03
CA THR A 32 20.74 -11.83 -6.70
C THR A 32 21.54 -10.76 -5.95
N HIS A 33 21.73 -10.88 -4.63
CA HIS A 33 22.50 -9.91 -3.85
C HIS A 33 23.96 -9.76 -4.35
N ILE A 34 24.51 -10.79 -4.99
CA ILE A 34 25.86 -10.79 -5.56
C ILE A 34 25.98 -9.81 -6.73
N HIS A 35 24.87 -9.52 -7.41
CA HIS A 35 24.83 -8.63 -8.56
C HIS A 35 24.82 -7.15 -8.17
N TYR A 36 24.54 -6.81 -6.91
CA TYR A 36 24.53 -5.44 -6.37
C TYR A 36 25.95 -4.94 -6.05
N THR A 37 26.79 -4.86 -7.08
CA THR A 37 28.12 -4.25 -6.98
C THR A 37 28.03 -2.75 -7.27
N PRO A 38 28.94 -1.90 -6.74
CA PRO A 38 28.92 -0.46 -7.00
C PRO A 38 29.04 -0.14 -8.50
N VAL A 39 29.74 -0.98 -9.27
CA VAL A 39 29.88 -0.85 -10.72
C VAL A 39 28.58 -1.18 -11.42
N ASN A 40 27.93 -2.30 -11.06
CA ASN A 40 26.66 -2.68 -11.67
C ASN A 40 25.54 -1.69 -11.35
N LEU A 41 25.53 -1.11 -10.14
CA LEU A 41 24.59 -0.06 -9.76
C LEU A 41 24.79 1.22 -10.56
N TRP A 42 26.05 1.61 -10.79
CA TRP A 42 26.34 2.76 -11.64
C TRP A 42 25.96 2.50 -13.10
N LEU A 43 26.32 1.33 -13.66
CA LEU A 43 25.91 0.92 -15.00
C LEU A 43 24.39 0.86 -15.14
N HIS A 44 23.69 0.39 -14.10
CA HIS A 44 22.22 0.36 -14.06
C HIS A 44 21.62 1.77 -14.03
N GLY A 45 22.24 2.72 -13.33
CA GLY A 45 21.88 4.15 -13.38
C GLY A 45 21.99 4.72 -14.80
N VAL A 46 23.15 4.54 -15.45
CA VAL A 46 23.37 4.95 -16.86
C VAL A 46 22.36 4.27 -17.79
N LEU A 47 22.07 3.00 -17.55
CA LEU A 47 21.10 2.25 -18.33
C LEU A 47 19.70 2.84 -18.17
N ASN A 48 19.27 3.18 -16.95
CA ASN A 48 17.93 3.72 -16.71
C ASN A 48 17.70 5.08 -17.34
N GLU A 49 18.73 5.92 -17.46
CA GLU A 49 18.65 7.22 -18.13
C GLU A 49 18.39 7.08 -19.64
N HIS A 50 19.01 6.10 -20.29
CA HIS A 50 18.95 5.95 -21.76
C HIS A 50 18.06 4.80 -22.24
N TRP A 51 17.53 3.97 -21.34
CA TRP A 51 16.71 2.83 -21.70
C TRP A 51 15.37 3.25 -22.33
N GLU A 52 14.71 4.26 -21.78
CA GLU A 52 13.39 4.70 -22.27
C GLU A 52 13.48 5.41 -23.62
N GLU A 53 14.56 6.17 -23.86
CA GLU A 53 14.78 6.91 -25.10
C GLU A 53 15.08 6.01 -26.30
N GLU A 54 15.89 4.95 -26.13
CA GLU A 54 16.18 3.98 -27.20
C GLU A 54 15.08 2.91 -27.34
N ALA A 55 14.40 2.49 -26.28
CA ALA A 55 13.29 1.52 -26.37
C ALA A 55 12.14 2.04 -27.25
N LEU A 56 11.91 3.36 -27.28
CA LEU A 56 10.92 3.99 -28.16
C LEU A 56 11.37 4.03 -29.63
N GLN A 57 12.69 4.07 -29.90
CA GLN A 57 13.24 4.12 -31.26
C GLN A 57 13.29 2.73 -31.90
N ASP A 58 13.55 1.68 -31.13
CA ASP A 58 13.60 0.32 -31.64
C ASP A 58 12.21 -0.24 -32.04
N GLU A 59 11.11 0.16 -31.36
CA GLU A 59 9.75 -0.22 -31.79
C GLU A 59 9.34 0.41 -33.14
N GLU A 60 9.92 1.55 -33.51
CA GLU A 60 9.68 2.21 -34.81
C GLU A 60 10.50 1.60 -35.95
N GLN A 61 11.63 0.95 -35.64
CA GLN A 61 12.59 0.45 -36.62
C GLN A 61 12.44 -1.06 -36.92
N GLU A 62 11.78 -1.83 -36.06
CA GLU A 62 11.55 -3.28 -36.23
C GLU A 62 10.48 -3.64 -37.29
N GLY A 63 9.87 -2.63 -37.94
CA GLY A 63 8.85 -2.81 -38.98
C GLY A 63 9.36 -3.13 -40.40
N ASP A 64 10.66 -3.07 -40.69
CA ASP A 64 11.14 -2.98 -42.09
C ASP A 64 12.26 -3.92 -42.53
N ASP A 65 12.78 -4.84 -41.70
CA ASP A 65 13.99 -5.62 -42.04
C ASP A 65 13.82 -7.15 -42.07
N ASP A 66 12.85 -7.62 -42.85
CA ASP A 66 12.78 -9.01 -43.33
C ASP A 66 13.71 -9.17 -44.56
N THR A 67 15.02 -9.37 -44.36
CA THR A 67 15.90 -10.18 -45.24
C THR A 67 17.37 -10.13 -44.83
N SER A 68 17.85 -11.13 -44.09
CA SER A 68 19.06 -11.91 -44.48
C SER A 68 19.48 -12.88 -43.38
N ALA A 69 19.23 -14.16 -43.63
CA ALA A 69 19.79 -15.24 -42.86
C ALA A 69 21.29 -15.40 -43.17
N THR A 70 22.18 -15.01 -42.25
CA THR A 70 23.53 -15.60 -42.16
C THR A 70 24.12 -15.52 -40.75
N SER A 71 24.73 -16.64 -40.34
CA SER A 71 25.65 -16.85 -39.19
C SER A 71 25.05 -16.96 -37.77
N LYS A 72 24.75 -18.22 -37.41
CA LYS A 72 24.67 -18.71 -36.03
C LYS A 72 26.03 -18.60 -35.34
N SER A 73 26.27 -17.55 -34.56
CA SER A 73 27.28 -17.57 -33.48
C SER A 73 27.11 -16.39 -32.51
N SER A 74 26.13 -16.49 -31.61
CA SER A 74 26.20 -16.03 -30.20
C SER A 74 24.79 -16.04 -29.62
N SER A 75 24.59 -16.82 -28.56
CA SER A 75 23.31 -17.11 -27.90
C SER A 75 22.76 -15.95 -27.04
N THR A 76 23.01 -14.70 -27.43
CA THR A 76 22.69 -13.52 -26.61
C THR A 76 21.31 -12.98 -26.99
N SER A 77 20.40 -12.89 -26.00
CA SER A 77 19.04 -12.33 -26.13
C SER A 77 19.08 -10.93 -26.79
N PRO A 78 18.14 -10.57 -27.68
CA PRO A 78 18.10 -9.25 -28.33
C PRO A 78 18.15 -8.11 -27.30
N ARG A 79 17.45 -8.27 -26.18
CA ARG A 79 17.47 -7.35 -25.03
C ARG A 79 18.87 -7.16 -24.42
N MET A 80 19.65 -8.23 -24.30
CA MET A 80 21.04 -8.14 -23.81
C MET A 80 21.97 -7.46 -24.81
N LYS A 81 21.69 -7.57 -26.12
CA LYS A 81 22.46 -6.86 -27.15
C LYS A 81 22.21 -5.36 -27.06
N LEU A 82 20.95 -4.96 -26.89
CA LEU A 82 20.54 -3.57 -26.68
C LEU A 82 21.20 -2.99 -25.43
N GLN A 83 21.11 -3.69 -24.29
CA GLN A 83 21.79 -3.27 -23.06
C GLN A 83 23.30 -3.05 -23.28
N ARG A 84 23.99 -3.99 -23.93
CA ARG A 84 25.43 -3.87 -24.19
C ARG A 84 25.75 -2.69 -25.10
N ARG A 85 24.92 -2.44 -26.11
CA ARG A 85 25.06 -1.29 -27.01
C ARG A 85 24.93 0.02 -26.23
N LEU A 86 23.85 0.18 -25.47
CA LEU A 86 23.60 1.35 -24.62
C LEU A 86 24.75 1.62 -23.65
N LEU A 87 25.19 0.59 -22.93
CA LEU A 87 26.29 0.73 -21.98
C LEU A 87 27.59 1.11 -22.67
N LEU A 88 27.88 0.57 -23.86
CA LEU A 88 29.10 0.94 -24.59
C LEU A 88 29.08 2.38 -25.11
N LEU A 89 27.90 2.91 -25.47
CA LEU A 89 27.75 4.28 -25.93
C LEU A 89 27.86 5.27 -24.76
N HIS A 90 27.10 5.05 -23.69
CA HIS A 90 26.92 6.05 -22.64
C HIS A 90 27.86 5.87 -21.45
N ALA A 91 28.25 4.64 -21.08
CA ALA A 91 29.10 4.44 -19.91
C ALA A 91 30.55 4.93 -20.13
N LEU A 92 31.04 4.86 -21.37
CA LEU A 92 32.39 5.38 -21.69
C LEU A 92 32.44 6.91 -21.66
N ASP A 93 31.35 7.56 -22.09
CA ASP A 93 31.20 9.02 -22.02
C ASP A 93 31.03 9.47 -20.57
N ALA A 94 30.14 8.81 -19.83
CA ALA A 94 29.91 9.06 -18.41
C ALA A 94 31.17 8.87 -17.56
N LEU A 95 32.10 7.96 -17.91
CA LEU A 95 33.38 7.82 -17.18
C LEU A 95 34.27 9.07 -17.26
N SER A 96 34.06 9.91 -18.29
CA SER A 96 34.74 11.20 -18.43
C SER A 96 34.09 12.30 -17.57
N ASP A 97 32.90 12.07 -17.02
CA ASP A 97 32.18 13.05 -16.24
C ASP A 97 32.65 13.11 -14.77
N PRO A 98 32.73 14.32 -14.18
CA PRO A 98 33.14 14.52 -12.80
C PRO A 98 32.09 14.06 -11.77
N SER A 99 30.87 13.73 -12.22
CA SER A 99 29.78 13.18 -11.40
C SER A 99 29.98 11.70 -11.06
N THR A 100 30.95 11.02 -11.70
CA THR A 100 31.20 9.61 -11.45
C THR A 100 31.77 9.34 -10.06
N PRO A 101 31.37 8.24 -9.41
CA PRO A 101 31.92 7.86 -8.12
C PRO A 101 33.43 7.62 -8.25
N SER A 102 34.23 8.31 -7.44
CA SER A 102 35.70 8.24 -7.46
C SER A 102 36.28 6.82 -7.32
N HIS A 103 35.55 5.91 -6.69
CA HIS A 103 35.91 4.50 -6.56
C HIS A 103 35.86 3.74 -7.90
N ILE A 104 34.98 4.14 -8.82
CA ILE A 104 34.86 3.52 -10.16
C ILE A 104 35.99 4.02 -11.06
N THR A 105 36.23 5.32 -11.08
CA THR A 105 37.31 5.98 -11.86
C THR A 105 38.70 5.50 -11.44
N SER A 106 38.87 5.10 -10.18
CA SER A 106 40.12 4.52 -9.65
C SER A 106 40.32 3.05 -10.04
N GLN A 107 39.24 2.28 -10.19
CA GLN A 107 39.31 0.83 -10.40
C GLN A 107 39.24 0.41 -11.87
N TYR A 108 38.64 1.22 -12.74
CA TYR A 108 38.41 0.86 -14.14
C TYR A 108 39.03 1.88 -15.09
N THR A 109 39.92 1.39 -15.96
CA THR A 109 40.29 2.11 -17.18
C THR A 109 39.20 1.91 -18.24
N PRO A 110 39.04 2.83 -19.21
CA PRO A 110 38.00 2.71 -20.25
C PRO A 110 38.09 1.40 -21.04
N SER A 111 39.31 0.87 -21.24
CA SER A 111 39.55 -0.41 -21.90
C SER A 111 39.11 -1.61 -21.04
N SER A 112 39.35 -1.55 -19.72
CA SER A 112 38.92 -2.57 -18.76
C SER A 112 37.40 -2.58 -18.56
N LEU A 113 36.77 -1.40 -18.57
CA LEU A 113 35.32 -1.24 -18.51
C LEU A 113 34.66 -1.81 -19.77
N ARG A 114 35.24 -1.54 -20.95
CA ARG A 114 34.76 -2.07 -22.23
C ARG A 114 34.81 -3.60 -22.28
N SER A 115 35.90 -4.22 -21.81
CA SER A 115 35.98 -5.68 -21.75
C SER A 115 34.99 -6.25 -20.72
N TYR A 116 34.81 -5.57 -19.59
CA TYR A 116 33.81 -5.92 -18.57
C TYR A 116 32.39 -5.93 -19.15
N ILE A 117 31.94 -4.86 -19.81
CA ILE A 117 30.61 -4.78 -20.45
C ILE A 117 30.40 -5.89 -21.48
N LEU A 118 31.41 -6.15 -22.32
CA LEU A 118 31.31 -7.19 -23.36
C LEU A 118 31.26 -8.61 -22.77
N SER A 119 31.93 -8.83 -21.64
CA SER A 119 31.96 -10.12 -20.93
C SER A 119 30.77 -10.34 -20.01
N LEU A 120 29.94 -9.32 -19.75
CA LEU A 120 28.86 -9.33 -18.78
C LEU A 120 27.78 -10.36 -19.18
N PRO A 121 27.61 -11.46 -18.43
CA PRO A 121 26.65 -12.51 -18.77
C PRO A 121 25.23 -12.20 -18.25
N LEU A 122 25.03 -11.06 -17.60
CA LEU A 122 23.83 -10.71 -16.84
C LEU A 122 23.04 -9.57 -17.50
N ASP A 123 21.71 -9.69 -17.48
CA ASP A 123 20.80 -8.57 -17.78
C ASP A 123 20.67 -7.70 -16.52
N LEU A 124 21.28 -6.51 -16.54
CA LEU A 124 21.35 -5.64 -15.36
C LEU A 124 19.99 -5.06 -15.05
N LYS A 125 19.16 -4.82 -16.06
CA LYS A 125 17.86 -4.22 -15.87
C LYS A 125 16.91 -5.22 -15.23
N LEU A 126 16.86 -6.45 -15.76
CA LEU A 126 15.98 -7.49 -15.22
C LEU A 126 16.33 -7.91 -13.77
N GLU A 127 17.62 -7.91 -13.42
CA GLU A 127 18.09 -8.43 -12.14
C GLU A 127 18.16 -7.38 -11.02
N LEU A 128 18.37 -6.10 -11.36
CA LEU A 128 18.46 -5.02 -10.36
C LEU A 128 17.15 -4.24 -10.21
N ASP A 129 16.27 -4.22 -11.22
CA ASP A 129 14.96 -3.59 -11.09
C ASP A 129 14.05 -4.37 -10.13
N PRO A 130 13.14 -3.68 -9.42
CA PRO A 130 12.11 -4.36 -8.65
C PRO A 130 11.24 -5.22 -9.58
N PRO A 131 10.76 -6.39 -9.11
CA PRO A 131 9.89 -7.23 -9.91
C PRO A 131 8.57 -6.52 -10.26
N ASP A 132 8.05 -6.78 -11.46
CA ASP A 132 6.81 -6.17 -11.95
C ASP A 132 5.61 -6.53 -11.08
N LEU A 133 5.11 -5.55 -10.33
CA LEU A 133 3.94 -5.72 -9.45
C LEU A 133 2.65 -6.02 -10.24
N ASN A 134 2.59 -5.65 -11.52
CA ASN A 134 1.44 -5.90 -12.39
C ASN A 134 1.19 -7.39 -12.63
N VAL A 135 2.25 -8.21 -12.60
CA VAL A 135 2.11 -9.67 -12.70
C VAL A 135 1.37 -10.22 -11.48
N ILE A 136 1.65 -9.65 -10.30
CA ILE A 136 1.05 -10.05 -9.03
C ILE A 136 -0.40 -9.58 -8.94
N THR A 137 -0.69 -8.35 -9.37
CA THR A 137 -2.05 -7.79 -9.33
C THR A 137 -2.96 -8.34 -10.43
N GLY A 138 -2.42 -8.61 -11.62
CA GLY A 138 -3.20 -9.06 -12.77
C GLY A 138 -3.41 -10.57 -12.85
N ILE A 139 -2.31 -11.35 -12.82
CA ILE A 139 -2.36 -12.79 -13.12
C ILE A 139 -2.58 -13.61 -11.85
N ALA A 140 -1.84 -13.31 -10.78
CA ALA A 140 -1.87 -14.12 -9.56
C ALA A 140 -2.96 -13.69 -8.56
N GLN A 141 -3.49 -12.46 -8.68
CA GLN A 141 -4.49 -11.84 -7.79
C GLN A 141 -4.17 -12.01 -6.28
N GLY A 142 -2.90 -12.21 -5.95
CA GLY A 142 -2.46 -12.68 -4.64
C GLY A 142 -1.07 -13.30 -4.65
N TYR A 143 -0.52 -13.55 -3.48
CA TYR A 143 0.81 -14.13 -3.30
C TYR A 143 0.83 -15.14 -2.16
N HIS A 144 1.74 -16.10 -2.22
CA HIS A 144 1.96 -17.06 -1.13
C HIS A 144 3.01 -16.52 -0.15
N LEU A 145 2.68 -16.53 1.14
CA LEU A 145 3.60 -16.18 2.21
C LEU A 145 3.50 -17.26 3.31
N TYR A 146 4.63 -17.92 3.59
CA TYR A 146 4.73 -19.01 4.59
C TYR A 146 3.67 -20.12 4.44
N GLY A 147 3.36 -20.50 3.20
CA GLY A 147 2.37 -21.55 2.90
C GLY A 147 0.92 -21.09 2.96
N GLN A 148 0.65 -19.82 3.29
CA GLN A 148 -0.68 -19.22 3.21
C GLN A 148 -0.82 -18.39 1.95
N TRP A 149 -1.99 -18.44 1.32
CA TRP A 149 -2.31 -17.58 0.18
C TRP A 149 -2.94 -16.26 0.66
N TRP A 150 -2.43 -15.15 0.16
CA TRP A 150 -2.88 -13.81 0.49
C TRP A 150 -3.46 -13.11 -0.76
N PRO A 151 -4.76 -12.75 -0.78
CA PRO A 151 -5.36 -12.04 -1.91
C PRO A 151 -4.89 -10.58 -2.00
N VAL A 152 -4.81 -10.06 -3.23
CA VAL A 152 -4.64 -8.64 -3.53
C VAL A 152 -5.84 -8.18 -4.37
N PRO A 153 -6.69 -7.25 -3.89
CA PRO A 153 -6.63 -6.56 -2.60
C PRO A 153 -6.99 -7.48 -1.42
N ALA A 154 -6.40 -7.22 -0.26
CA ALA A 154 -6.72 -7.96 0.96
C ALA A 154 -8.16 -7.64 1.40
N ARG A 155 -9.11 -8.49 1.01
CA ARG A 155 -10.49 -8.46 1.51
C ARG A 155 -10.66 -9.46 2.65
N LEU A 156 -11.29 -9.02 3.73
CA LEU A 156 -11.77 -9.93 4.77
C LEU A 156 -12.98 -10.68 4.18
N PRO A 157 -13.08 -12.01 4.36
CA PRO A 157 -14.27 -12.74 3.92
C PRO A 157 -15.50 -12.17 4.61
N GLY A 158 -16.57 -11.97 3.84
CA GLY A 158 -17.84 -11.52 4.38
C GLY A 158 -18.45 -12.54 5.35
N LEU A 159 -19.45 -12.12 6.14
CA LEU A 159 -20.14 -13.02 7.07
C LEU A 159 -20.75 -14.23 6.35
N GLU A 160 -21.41 -13.98 5.23
CA GLU A 160 -22.08 -15.01 4.42
C GLU A 160 -21.07 -15.93 3.73
N GLU A 161 -19.97 -15.36 3.22
CA GLU A 161 -18.86 -16.13 2.64
C GLU A 161 -18.17 -17.03 3.68
N ALA A 162 -18.14 -16.60 4.94
CA ALA A 162 -17.63 -17.38 6.06
C ALA A 162 -18.65 -18.41 6.60
N GLY A 163 -19.85 -18.51 6.00
CA GLY A 163 -20.92 -19.40 6.46
C GLY A 163 -21.55 -19.00 7.79
N VAL A 164 -21.40 -17.74 8.20
CA VAL A 164 -21.91 -17.21 9.47
C VAL A 164 -23.20 -16.45 9.22
N GLN A 165 -24.26 -16.81 9.96
CA GLN A 165 -25.53 -16.11 9.88
C GLN A 165 -25.38 -14.65 10.32
N ARG A 166 -25.89 -13.75 9.48
CA ARG A 166 -25.99 -12.35 9.80
C ARG A 166 -27.20 -12.06 10.69
N LEU A 167 -26.96 -11.34 11.79
CA LEU A 167 -27.94 -11.06 12.85
C LEU A 167 -28.52 -9.64 12.80
N TYR A 168 -28.14 -8.84 11.81
CA TYR A 168 -28.57 -7.46 11.63
C TYR A 168 -28.92 -7.18 10.18
N ALA A 169 -29.80 -6.21 9.94
CA ALA A 169 -30.25 -5.85 8.61
C ALA A 169 -29.11 -5.33 7.73
N ASP A 170 -29.30 -5.42 6.42
CA ASP A 170 -28.41 -4.81 5.45
C ASP A 170 -28.66 -3.32 5.31
N ASP A 171 -28.05 -2.56 6.24
CA ASP A 171 -28.09 -1.10 6.23
C ASP A 171 -27.56 -0.49 4.90
N ASP A 172 -26.71 -1.24 4.18
CA ASP A 172 -26.13 -0.83 2.91
C ASP A 172 -27.05 -1.14 1.70
N ALA A 173 -28.01 -2.09 1.82
CA ALA A 173 -28.90 -2.52 0.74
C ALA A 173 -30.28 -1.84 0.77
N GLU A 174 -30.73 -1.38 1.94
CA GLU A 174 -32.02 -0.72 2.10
C GLU A 174 -31.95 0.78 1.71
N PRO A 175 -32.75 1.24 0.72
CA PRO A 175 -32.72 2.63 0.24
C PRO A 175 -33.35 3.66 1.20
N GLY A 176 -33.78 3.23 2.40
CA GLY A 176 -34.43 4.07 3.42
C GLY A 176 -33.71 4.19 4.76
N ALA A 177 -32.47 3.69 4.87
CA ALA A 177 -31.69 3.82 6.11
C ALA A 177 -31.47 5.31 6.44
N ASP A 178 -31.60 5.68 7.72
CA ASP A 178 -31.28 7.01 8.25
C ASP A 178 -29.79 7.31 7.99
N ARG A 179 -29.51 7.90 6.82
CA ARG A 179 -28.17 8.30 6.40
C ARG A 179 -27.90 9.69 6.95
N ASP A 180 -26.71 9.87 7.51
CA ASP A 180 -26.18 11.19 7.86
C ASP A 180 -26.22 12.10 6.62
N SER A 181 -26.14 13.41 6.79
CA SER A 181 -26.05 14.41 5.69
C SER A 181 -24.92 14.13 4.69
N GLU A 182 -24.00 13.22 5.00
CA GLU A 182 -22.85 12.80 4.21
C GLU A 182 -23.00 11.38 3.63
N GLY A 183 -24.19 10.78 3.69
CA GLY A 183 -24.48 9.45 3.15
C GLY A 183 -23.92 8.28 3.97
N ARG A 184 -23.44 8.54 5.20
CA ARG A 184 -22.91 7.53 6.10
C ARG A 184 -24.04 6.87 6.90
N VAL A 185 -23.94 5.56 7.10
CA VAL A 185 -24.88 4.81 7.93
C VAL A 185 -24.39 4.79 9.38
N ASP A 186 -25.25 5.24 10.30
CA ASP A 186 -25.04 5.13 11.74
C ASP A 186 -25.19 3.68 12.22
N ARG A 187 -24.05 3.01 12.44
CA ARG A 187 -23.98 1.59 12.87
C ARG A 187 -24.00 1.38 14.39
N ARG A 188 -24.03 2.48 15.16
CA ARG A 188 -24.08 2.47 16.63
C ARG A 188 -25.26 1.69 17.22
N PRO A 189 -26.51 1.84 16.75
CA PRO A 189 -27.65 1.10 17.32
C PRO A 189 -27.49 -0.42 17.13
N THR A 190 -27.04 -0.86 15.95
CA THR A 190 -26.75 -2.26 15.64
C THR A 190 -25.70 -2.84 16.58
N LEU A 191 -24.62 -2.09 16.83
CA LEU A 191 -23.55 -2.51 17.74
C LEU A 191 -24.05 -2.66 19.19
N LEU A 192 -24.88 -1.73 19.66
CA LEU A 192 -25.49 -1.79 21.00
C LEU A 192 -26.46 -2.97 21.14
N MET A 193 -27.23 -3.26 20.09
CA MET A 193 -28.13 -4.42 20.06
C MET A 193 -27.35 -5.74 20.16
N LEU A 194 -26.29 -5.90 19.37
CA LEU A 194 -25.41 -7.07 19.41
C LEU A 194 -24.74 -7.22 20.78
N LEU A 195 -24.26 -6.12 21.38
CA LEU A 195 -23.64 -6.14 22.70
C LEU A 195 -24.63 -6.55 23.81
N ARG A 196 -25.86 -6.03 23.77
CA ARG A 196 -26.93 -6.42 24.71
C ARG A 196 -27.24 -7.92 24.59
N SER A 197 -27.36 -8.41 23.35
CA SER A 197 -27.61 -9.82 23.06
C SER A 197 -26.45 -10.70 23.54
N PHE A 198 -25.20 -10.27 23.33
CA PHE A 198 -24.00 -10.92 23.84
C PHE A 198 -24.04 -11.05 25.36
N LEU A 199 -24.31 -9.96 26.09
CA LEU A 199 -24.36 -9.98 27.56
C LEU A 199 -25.42 -10.96 28.07
N VAL A 200 -26.63 -10.94 27.49
CA VAL A 200 -27.71 -11.85 27.88
C VAL A 200 -27.33 -13.31 27.62
N THR A 201 -26.71 -13.61 26.48
CA THR A 201 -26.30 -14.98 26.14
C THR A 201 -25.14 -15.47 27.01
N TYR A 202 -24.21 -14.59 27.37
CA TYR A 202 -23.12 -14.91 28.29
C TYR A 202 -23.65 -15.21 29.70
N LEU A 203 -24.58 -14.42 30.21
CA LEU A 203 -25.22 -14.68 31.52
C LEU A 203 -26.00 -15.99 31.52
N LYS A 204 -26.70 -16.31 30.42
CA LYS A 204 -27.37 -17.62 30.24
C LYS A 204 -26.36 -18.76 30.21
N LEU A 205 -25.23 -18.59 29.53
CA LEU A 205 -24.17 -19.60 29.51
C LEU A 205 -23.60 -19.84 30.91
N LEU A 206 -23.36 -18.77 31.67
CA LEU A 206 -22.89 -18.85 33.06
C LEU A 206 -23.89 -19.57 33.96
N SER A 207 -25.20 -19.28 33.82
CA SER A 207 -26.21 -19.98 34.60
C SER A 207 -26.30 -21.45 34.22
N LEU A 208 -26.17 -21.81 32.94
CA LEU A 208 -26.15 -23.21 32.50
C LEU A 208 -24.94 -23.98 33.02
N LEU A 209 -23.78 -23.33 33.14
CA LEU A 209 -22.55 -23.92 33.69
C LEU A 209 -22.66 -24.25 35.20
N GLN A 210 -23.61 -23.62 35.91
CA GLN A 210 -23.85 -23.90 37.33
C GLN A 210 -24.62 -25.21 37.55
N TYR A 211 -25.27 -25.74 36.51
CA TYR A 211 -26.04 -26.98 36.53
C TYR A 211 -25.31 -28.09 35.75
N PRO A 212 -25.60 -29.38 36.02
CA PRO A 212 -25.06 -30.46 35.19
C PRO A 212 -25.46 -30.28 33.72
N PRO A 213 -24.58 -30.66 32.77
CA PRO A 213 -24.83 -30.45 31.35
C PRO A 213 -26.07 -31.23 30.90
N SER A 214 -27.00 -30.55 30.23
CA SER A 214 -28.16 -31.19 29.58
C SER A 214 -27.85 -31.45 28.10
N PHE A 215 -28.08 -32.69 27.67
CA PHE A 215 -27.84 -33.14 26.31
C PHE A 215 -29.13 -33.14 25.50
N TYR A 216 -29.04 -32.80 24.21
CA TYR A 216 -30.11 -32.93 23.24
C TYR A 216 -29.53 -33.29 21.87
N SER A 217 -30.27 -34.06 21.09
CA SER A 217 -29.87 -34.45 19.74
C SER A 217 -30.56 -33.55 18.73
N LEU A 218 -29.80 -32.97 17.79
CA LEU A 218 -30.36 -32.34 16.60
C LEU A 218 -30.21 -33.30 15.43
N ARG A 219 -31.32 -33.59 14.74
CA ARG A 219 -31.28 -34.20 13.41
C ARG A 219 -31.20 -33.06 12.40
N THR A 220 -30.02 -32.87 11.82
CA THR A 220 -29.87 -31.98 10.67
C THR A 220 -30.20 -32.79 9.42
N PHE A 221 -31.17 -32.30 8.65
CA PHE A 221 -31.37 -32.81 7.30
C PHE A 221 -30.42 -32.03 6.40
N ALA A 222 -29.51 -32.73 5.71
CA ALA A 222 -28.63 -32.09 4.75
C ALA A 222 -29.50 -31.39 3.69
N SER A 223 -29.60 -30.07 3.77
CA SER A 223 -30.18 -29.24 2.71
C SER A 223 -29.28 -29.41 1.50
N LYS A 224 -29.69 -30.27 0.57
CA LYS A 224 -29.03 -30.47 -0.70
C LYS A 224 -28.80 -29.11 -1.35
N GLU A 225 -27.52 -28.74 -1.53
CA GLU A 225 -27.12 -27.49 -2.16
C GLU A 225 -27.84 -27.35 -3.52
N LEU A 226 -28.76 -26.39 -3.60
CA LEU A 226 -29.37 -25.96 -4.85
C LEU A 226 -28.36 -25.06 -5.57
N GLY A 227 -27.43 -25.70 -6.28
CA GLY A 227 -26.40 -25.06 -7.08
C GLY A 227 -26.12 -25.82 -8.37
N GLY A 228 -26.93 -25.59 -9.40
CA GLY A 228 -26.49 -25.53 -10.80
C GLY A 228 -26.34 -26.82 -11.62
N ARG A 229 -27.39 -27.19 -12.37
CA ARG A 229 -27.29 -27.60 -13.79
C ARG A 229 -28.67 -27.48 -14.45
N GLY A 230 -28.75 -26.73 -15.56
CA GLY A 230 -30.00 -26.30 -16.17
C GLY A 230 -30.77 -27.34 -16.97
N GLU A 231 -31.96 -26.90 -17.38
CA GLU A 231 -32.85 -27.38 -18.46
C GLU A 231 -33.54 -28.72 -18.12
N GLU A 232 -34.86 -28.92 -18.24
CA GLU A 232 -35.84 -28.43 -19.22
C GLU A 232 -37.25 -28.26 -18.59
N GLU A 233 -38.08 -27.53 -19.33
CA GLU A 233 -39.48 -27.18 -19.12
C GLU A 233 -40.43 -28.40 -19.11
N GLU A 234 -41.51 -28.36 -18.32
CA GLU A 234 -42.83 -28.73 -18.83
C GLU A 234 -43.96 -28.10 -17.99
N GLU A 235 -44.87 -27.42 -18.70
CA GLU A 235 -46.07 -26.76 -18.18
C GLU A 235 -47.18 -27.76 -17.81
N GLY A 236 -47.96 -27.44 -16.76
CA GLY A 236 -49.21 -28.13 -16.45
C GLY A 236 -50.06 -27.40 -15.41
N HIS A 237 -51.20 -26.89 -15.88
CA HIS A 237 -52.18 -26.02 -15.19
C HIS A 237 -52.95 -26.63 -13.98
N ALA A 238 -53.30 -25.73 -13.02
CA ALA A 238 -54.51 -25.64 -12.17
C ALA A 238 -54.84 -26.79 -11.18
N GLY A 239 -55.26 -26.59 -9.92
CA GLY A 239 -55.80 -25.46 -9.18
C GLY A 239 -56.08 -25.88 -7.70
N PRO A 240 -56.81 -25.07 -6.90
CA PRO A 240 -56.64 -24.98 -5.44
C PRO A 240 -57.73 -25.70 -4.63
N ASN A 241 -57.34 -26.37 -3.53
CA ASN A 241 -58.07 -26.46 -2.25
C ASN A 241 -57.50 -27.58 -1.36
N GLY A 242 -57.53 -27.37 -0.05
CA GLY A 242 -57.63 -28.47 0.91
C GLY A 242 -56.56 -28.52 1.98
N ASN A 243 -56.98 -28.07 3.16
CA ASN A 243 -56.40 -28.27 4.48
C ASN A 243 -56.01 -29.74 4.80
N ASP A 244 -55.20 -29.89 5.85
CA ASP A 244 -54.91 -31.10 6.64
C ASP A 244 -53.86 -32.09 6.10
N THR A 245 -52.67 -32.08 6.70
CA THR A 245 -52.22 -33.09 7.69
C THR A 245 -50.70 -33.13 7.76
N ASN A 246 -50.20 -33.31 8.98
CA ASN A 246 -48.81 -33.61 9.37
C ASN A 246 -47.93 -34.11 8.22
N GLY A 247 -46.96 -33.29 7.81
CA GLY A 247 -45.91 -33.72 6.90
C GLY A 247 -45.09 -34.84 7.55
N GLU A 248 -45.41 -36.08 7.18
CA GLU A 248 -44.53 -37.22 7.40
C GLU A 248 -43.20 -36.92 6.72
N VAL A 249 -42.15 -36.86 7.54
CA VAL A 249 -40.76 -36.78 7.10
C VAL A 249 -40.50 -37.99 6.22
N PRO A 250 -39.97 -37.84 4.99
CA PRO A 250 -39.68 -38.97 4.12
C PRO A 250 -38.66 -39.89 4.80
N GLU A 251 -39.10 -41.08 5.18
CA GLU A 251 -38.24 -42.15 5.70
C GLU A 251 -37.24 -42.56 4.62
N GLY A 252 -35.95 -42.28 4.82
CA GLY A 252 -34.89 -42.82 3.96
C GLY A 252 -33.69 -41.93 3.70
N VAL A 253 -33.69 -40.66 4.10
CA VAL A 253 -32.48 -39.83 4.05
C VAL A 253 -31.70 -40.05 5.35
N PRO A 254 -30.43 -40.53 5.32
CA PRO A 254 -29.62 -40.66 6.52
C PRO A 254 -29.31 -39.26 7.07
N GLY A 255 -30.13 -38.79 8.01
CA GLY A 255 -29.82 -37.60 8.79
C GLY A 255 -28.73 -37.94 9.79
N GLU A 256 -27.65 -37.17 9.81
CA GLU A 256 -26.63 -37.29 10.84
C GLU A 256 -27.21 -36.77 12.16
N GLU A 257 -27.21 -37.62 13.19
CA GLU A 257 -27.59 -37.25 14.54
C GLU A 257 -26.39 -36.67 15.27
N GLU A 258 -26.36 -35.34 15.42
CA GLU A 258 -25.35 -34.68 16.23
C GLU A 258 -25.85 -34.47 17.67
N TRP A 259 -25.06 -34.96 18.63
CA TRP A 259 -25.32 -34.76 20.05
C TRP A 259 -24.72 -33.44 20.50
N HIS A 260 -25.57 -32.51 20.96
CA HIS A 260 -25.14 -31.24 21.49
C HIS A 260 -25.50 -31.09 22.97
N THR A 261 -24.71 -30.28 23.68
CA THR A 261 -25.10 -29.77 24.99
C THR A 261 -25.74 -28.40 24.85
N THR A 262 -26.65 -28.05 25.77
CA THR A 262 -27.24 -26.70 25.82
C THR A 262 -26.18 -25.61 25.97
N SER A 263 -25.12 -25.87 26.75
CA SER A 263 -23.97 -24.97 26.87
C SER A 263 -23.19 -24.81 25.57
N SER A 264 -22.97 -25.90 24.81
CA SER A 264 -22.31 -25.84 23.49
C SER A 264 -23.14 -25.02 22.48
N ALA A 265 -24.46 -25.12 22.53
CA ALA A 265 -25.36 -24.37 21.67
C ALA A 265 -25.32 -22.86 21.97
N GLN A 266 -25.38 -22.49 23.27
CA GLN A 266 -25.23 -21.10 23.69
C GLN A 266 -23.84 -20.55 23.33
N TRP A 267 -22.80 -21.39 23.40
CA TRP A 267 -21.46 -21.01 22.96
C TRP A 267 -21.38 -20.75 21.46
N ALA A 268 -21.97 -21.62 20.63
CA ALA A 268 -22.05 -21.41 19.18
C ALA A 268 -22.78 -20.09 18.85
N HIS A 269 -23.89 -19.80 19.53
CA HIS A 269 -24.62 -18.54 19.37
C HIS A 269 -23.76 -17.31 19.77
N LEU A 270 -23.02 -17.41 20.88
CA LEU A 270 -22.10 -16.35 21.32
C LEU A 270 -20.99 -16.13 20.29
N ARG A 271 -20.41 -17.19 19.71
CA ARG A 271 -19.43 -17.10 18.62
C ARG A 271 -20.02 -16.33 17.43
N THR A 272 -21.23 -16.65 17.00
CA THR A 272 -21.93 -15.94 15.92
C THR A 272 -22.10 -14.45 16.24
N LEU A 273 -22.50 -14.11 17.47
CA LEU A 273 -22.64 -12.72 17.91
C LEU A 273 -21.33 -11.94 17.83
N VAL A 274 -20.21 -12.55 18.25
CA VAL A 274 -18.88 -11.90 18.20
C VAL A 274 -18.41 -11.68 16.76
N LEU A 275 -18.65 -12.64 15.87
CA LEU A 275 -18.30 -12.50 14.46
C LEU A 275 -19.13 -11.39 13.79
N ASN A 276 -20.43 -11.34 14.06
CA ASN A 276 -21.30 -10.24 13.63
C ASN A 276 -20.83 -8.88 14.15
N PHE A 277 -20.46 -8.81 15.43
CA PHE A 277 -19.96 -7.59 16.05
C PHE A 277 -18.65 -7.12 15.41
N GLN A 278 -17.72 -8.05 15.15
CA GLN A 278 -16.45 -7.77 14.50
C GLN A 278 -16.65 -7.24 13.09
N GLU A 279 -17.61 -7.77 12.34
CA GLU A 279 -17.94 -7.28 11.01
C GLU A 279 -18.50 -5.86 11.02
N VAL A 280 -19.45 -5.57 11.91
CA VAL A 280 -19.99 -4.20 12.07
C VAL A 280 -18.87 -3.22 12.42
N LEU A 281 -17.93 -3.62 13.30
CA LEU A 281 -16.74 -2.82 13.60
C LEU A 281 -15.84 -2.64 12.38
N ASN A 282 -15.57 -3.70 11.62
CA ASN A 282 -14.74 -3.65 10.42
C ASN A 282 -15.31 -2.66 9.41
N ARG A 283 -16.63 -2.68 9.18
CA ARG A 283 -17.32 -1.72 8.31
C ARG A 283 -17.25 -0.27 8.80
N SER A 284 -17.09 -0.05 10.10
CA SER A 284 -16.92 1.30 10.66
C SER A 284 -15.50 1.87 10.48
N ARG A 285 -14.48 1.03 10.21
CA ARG A 285 -13.07 1.45 10.14
C ARG A 285 -12.79 2.56 9.11
N PRO A 286 -13.30 2.51 7.86
CA PRO A 286 -13.04 3.57 6.89
C PRO A 286 -13.60 4.93 7.36
N SER A 287 -14.80 4.92 7.93
CA SER A 287 -15.43 6.15 8.46
C SER A 287 -14.68 6.72 9.66
N GLN A 288 -14.12 5.85 10.51
CA GLN A 288 -13.29 6.24 11.65
C GLN A 288 -11.95 6.83 11.18
N ALA A 289 -11.30 6.21 10.18
CA ALA A 289 -10.06 6.69 9.61
C ALA A 289 -10.23 8.09 8.99
N ALA A 290 -11.32 8.31 8.23
CA ALA A 290 -11.65 9.61 7.67
C ALA A 290 -11.82 10.69 8.75
N ARG A 291 -12.59 10.42 9.81
CA ARG A 291 -12.76 11.35 10.95
C ARG A 291 -11.45 11.59 11.71
N ASN A 292 -10.58 10.59 11.81
CA ASN A 292 -9.27 10.77 12.42
C ASN A 292 -8.40 11.72 11.59
N LEU A 293 -8.37 11.52 10.27
CA LEU A 293 -7.65 12.38 9.35
C LEU A 293 -8.17 13.82 9.39
N GLU A 294 -9.48 14.00 9.41
CA GLU A 294 -10.14 15.31 9.56
C GLU A 294 -9.63 16.04 10.81
N ARG A 295 -9.63 15.38 11.98
CA ARG A 295 -9.10 15.97 13.21
C ARG A 295 -7.62 16.34 13.12
N VAL A 296 -6.81 15.50 12.48
CA VAL A 296 -5.38 15.80 12.27
C VAL A 296 -5.22 17.05 11.39
N MET A 297 -5.97 17.13 10.30
CA MET A 297 -5.93 18.26 9.36
C MET A 297 -6.45 19.56 10.00
N GLU A 298 -7.54 19.50 10.77
CA GLU A 298 -8.03 20.61 11.58
C GLU A 298 -6.95 21.11 12.55
N GLY A 299 -6.23 20.18 13.19
CA GLY A 299 -5.09 20.48 14.05
C GLY A 299 -3.99 21.25 13.32
N GLN A 300 -3.58 20.78 12.15
CA GLN A 300 -2.56 21.43 11.32
C GLN A 300 -3.00 22.82 10.84
N VAL A 301 -4.26 22.96 10.42
CA VAL A 301 -4.81 24.25 9.99
C VAL A 301 -4.83 25.24 11.15
N ARG A 302 -5.23 24.80 12.35
CA ARG A 302 -5.21 25.62 13.55
C ARG A 302 -3.79 26.07 13.89
N GLU A 303 -2.82 25.16 13.88
CA GLU A 303 -1.42 25.48 14.17
C GLU A 303 -0.85 26.53 13.20
N ARG A 304 -1.02 26.32 11.88
CA ARG A 304 -0.58 27.28 10.86
C ARG A 304 -1.24 28.64 11.00
N ARG A 305 -2.53 28.68 11.38
CA ARG A 305 -3.24 29.94 11.66
C ARG A 305 -2.66 30.67 12.87
N GLU A 306 -2.34 29.94 13.94
CA GLU A 306 -1.71 30.52 15.13
C GLU A 306 -0.29 31.03 14.84
N GLU A 307 0.52 30.28 14.09
CA GLU A 307 1.85 30.71 13.64
C GLU A 307 1.77 31.99 12.81
N THR A 308 0.87 32.01 11.81
CA THR A 308 0.64 33.20 10.98
C THR A 308 0.23 34.40 11.84
N ARG A 309 -0.63 34.17 12.86
CA ARG A 309 -1.03 35.21 13.80
C ARG A 309 0.18 35.73 14.60
N ARG A 310 1.01 34.85 15.16
CA ARG A 310 2.23 35.23 15.91
C ARG A 310 3.22 36.01 15.06
N VAL A 311 3.44 35.59 13.81
CA VAL A 311 4.31 36.31 12.86
C VAL A 311 3.74 37.70 12.56
N ARG A 312 2.43 37.81 12.32
CA ARG A 312 1.78 39.11 12.09
C ARG A 312 1.91 40.03 13.29
N GLU A 313 1.65 39.55 14.50
CA GLU A 313 1.82 40.29 15.76
C GLU A 313 3.26 40.82 15.90
N LYS A 314 4.27 39.99 15.59
CA LYS A 314 5.69 40.38 15.61
C LYS A 314 6.03 41.39 14.52
N CYS A 315 5.52 41.23 13.30
CA CYS A 315 5.70 42.21 12.23
C CYS A 315 5.09 43.57 12.59
N GLU A 316 3.91 43.59 13.21
CA GLU A 316 3.27 44.82 13.70
C GLU A 316 4.08 45.48 14.82
N GLU A 317 4.66 44.68 15.73
CA GLU A 317 5.58 45.18 16.76
C GLU A 317 6.81 45.85 16.15
N VAL A 318 7.47 45.19 15.19
CA VAL A 318 8.64 45.74 14.49
C VAL A 318 8.26 47.00 13.70
N ARG A 319 7.13 47.00 12.99
CA ARG A 319 6.64 48.20 12.27
C ARG A 319 6.40 49.37 13.23
N ARG A 320 5.82 49.14 14.42
CA ARG A 320 5.65 50.16 15.46
C ARG A 320 6.98 50.69 16.00
N MET A 321 8.01 49.85 16.10
CA MET A 321 9.36 50.29 16.49
C MET A 321 10.00 51.16 15.41
N ILE A 322 9.87 50.78 14.13
CA ILE A 322 10.39 51.54 12.99
C ILE A 322 9.74 52.92 12.92
N THR A 323 8.40 53.02 12.98
CA THR A 323 7.72 54.33 12.93
C THR A 323 8.10 55.25 14.10
N ARG A 324 8.33 54.67 15.29
CA ARG A 324 8.87 55.42 16.44
C ARG A 324 10.27 55.99 16.15
N TRP A 325 11.15 55.17 15.57
CA TRP A 325 12.51 55.61 15.25
C TRP A 325 12.53 56.62 14.10
N GLU A 326 11.68 56.47 13.09
CA GLU A 326 11.50 57.46 12.02
C GLU A 326 11.01 58.79 12.59
N GLY A 327 10.04 58.78 13.52
CA GLY A 327 9.59 59.97 14.24
C GLY A 327 10.68 60.63 15.09
N GLN A 328 11.51 59.85 15.79
CA GLN A 328 12.66 60.37 16.55
C GLN A 328 13.79 60.90 15.65
N GLY A 329 14.06 60.24 14.52
CA GLY A 329 15.03 60.66 13.52
C GLY A 329 14.62 61.96 12.83
N HIS A 330 13.32 62.12 12.55
CA HIS A 330 12.76 63.36 12.02
C HIS A 330 12.87 64.50 13.04
N VAL A 331 12.60 64.26 14.34
CA VAL A 331 12.78 65.26 15.41
C VAL A 331 14.25 65.66 15.63
N CYS A 332 15.20 64.74 15.42
CA CYS A 332 16.63 65.04 15.53
C CYS A 332 17.18 65.82 14.31
N MET A 333 16.64 65.57 13.11
CA MET A 333 17.00 66.29 11.88
C MET A 333 16.34 67.67 11.78
N THR A 334 15.15 67.88 12.34
CA THR A 334 14.50 69.20 12.41
C THR A 334 14.96 70.04 13.61
N GLY A 335 15.70 69.49 14.57
CA GLY A 335 16.25 70.21 15.73
C GLY A 335 17.52 71.03 15.45
N LYS A 336 17.99 71.10 14.20
CA LYS A 336 19.25 71.76 13.82
C LYS A 336 19.09 72.74 12.67
N GLY A 337 18.15 73.65 12.81
CA GLY A 337 18.01 74.79 11.91
C GLY A 337 16.64 75.43 12.05
N GLU A 338 16.48 76.30 13.04
CA GLU A 338 15.62 77.49 12.98
C GLU A 338 15.69 78.20 14.34
N ALA A 339 16.70 79.07 14.47
CA ALA A 339 16.58 80.27 15.27
C ALA A 339 16.50 81.44 14.26
N GLU A 340 15.46 82.25 14.42
CA GLU A 340 15.19 83.55 13.77
C GLU A 340 14.68 83.42 12.31
N ASN A 341 13.46 83.84 11.92
CA ASN A 341 12.76 85.09 12.21
C ASN A 341 11.29 85.01 11.69
N GLY A 342 10.34 85.75 12.28
CA GLY A 342 9.19 86.27 11.52
C GLY A 342 7.77 85.92 12.01
N THR A 343 7.26 86.82 12.84
CA THR A 343 5.87 87.25 13.03
C THR A 343 4.87 86.89 11.92
N GLY A 344 3.72 86.29 12.27
CA GLY A 344 2.58 86.11 11.38
C GLY A 344 1.31 85.64 12.11
N MET A 345 0.42 86.59 12.41
CA MET A 345 -0.95 86.40 12.89
C MET A 345 -1.77 85.43 12.01
N GLY A 346 -2.61 84.59 12.63
CA GLY A 346 -3.65 83.83 11.94
C GLY A 346 -4.46 82.95 12.90
N MET A 347 -5.69 83.37 13.18
CA MET A 347 -6.73 82.70 13.99
C MET A 347 -7.26 81.41 13.34
N GLU A 348 -8.13 80.72 14.11
CA GLU A 348 -9.24 79.83 13.70
C GLU A 348 -8.93 78.31 13.82
N LEU A 349 -9.28 77.64 14.93
CA LEU A 349 -10.58 77.10 15.40
C LEU A 349 -11.04 75.81 14.70
N ASP A 350 -11.67 74.98 15.54
CA ASP A 350 -12.49 73.76 15.30
C ASP A 350 -11.72 72.41 15.29
N THR A 351 -11.76 71.59 16.35
CA THR A 351 -12.82 70.73 16.93
C THR A 351 -13.11 69.42 16.17
N GLU A 352 -12.99 68.33 16.94
CA GLU A 352 -13.88 67.15 16.99
C GLU A 352 -14.09 66.17 15.81
N GLU A 353 -14.19 64.90 16.23
CA GLU A 353 -14.82 63.72 15.58
C GLU A 353 -14.14 63.15 14.31
N ARG A 354 -13.91 61.85 14.14
CA ARG A 354 -14.67 60.66 14.54
C ARG A 354 -13.83 59.39 14.34
#